data_AF-A0A7S3P1G6-F1
#
_entry.id   AF-A0A7S3P1G6-F1
#
_cell.length_a   1.000
_cell.length_b   1.000
_cell.length_c   1.000
_cell.angle_alpha   90.00
_cell.angle_beta   90.00
_cell.angle_gamma   90.00
#
_symmetry.space_group_name_H-M   'P 1'
#
loop_
_entity.id
_entity.type
_entity.pdbx_description
1 polymer ?
#
loop_
_entity_poly.entity_id
_entity_poly.type
_entity_poly.pdbx_seq_one_letter_code
_entity_poly.pdbx_strand_id
1 'polypeptide(L)'
;MDGSCLIILELGNKALLNKFADISPDGIYTSKITSKAKRMAVQLGSLSGGRIAISQVSNDCALGVSSGSLRYWAVRKQFKNPKTKLETRLLDYRINHYRLITKFARHFVQHIGMTKVVDFWDEYLKGGLGTENKMTSFIHLISSVTKSVLTWTTFDTCSESRQALGGLGFSSYNGLGSAIPVMDLNRTWEGDNNILMQQAGKLILQNLSNLFTEKPVMPTFDFLKTEMPEAEPYLKSFGDVMGLLELLTYRASTLIHQTGMKLNFAEDKMEAWDKLLAFNTYPMTFAYFDRFLLQSYINFLQQFNEDQKTKEVFTLLGVVYAQKVIVEDAEFFRDNLTRSQIDDLKENLMDNLLKLRKEVVGLSYLLPLTDKMQGAVSKLDMKPYENFLDFVERSERKISIDIDGDILIPSSR
;
A
#
# COMPACT_ATOMS: atom_id res chain seq x y z
N MET A 1 19.35 15.38 -51.44
CA MET A 1 18.92 13.99 -51.17
C MET A 1 18.72 13.89 -49.68
N ASP A 2 17.49 14.09 -49.20
CA ASP A 2 17.17 13.96 -47.78
C ASP A 2 16.32 12.71 -47.63
N GLY A 3 16.98 11.63 -47.20
CA GLY A 3 16.52 10.24 -47.30
C GLY A 3 15.93 9.72 -45.99
N SER A 4 14.85 10.33 -45.51
CA SER A 4 14.04 9.72 -44.46
C SER A 4 13.20 8.59 -45.07
N CYS A 5 13.64 7.35 -44.85
CA CYS A 5 12.90 6.16 -45.26
C CYS A 5 11.68 5.98 -44.35
N LEU A 6 10.53 6.48 -44.77
CA LEU A 6 9.26 6.26 -44.08
C LEU A 6 8.77 4.84 -44.39
N ILE A 7 8.79 3.94 -43.40
CA ILE A 7 8.16 2.62 -43.53
C ILE A 7 6.68 2.78 -43.19
N ILE A 8 5.81 2.66 -44.20
CA ILE A 8 4.35 2.61 -44.01
C ILE A 8 3.94 1.15 -43.91
N LEU A 9 3.40 0.77 -42.75
CA LEU A 9 2.82 -0.57 -42.53
C LEU A 9 1.31 -0.51 -42.78
N GLU A 10 0.86 -1.22 -43.81
CA GLU A 10 -0.57 -1.39 -44.11
C GLU A 10 -1.12 -2.62 -43.38
N LEU A 11 -2.11 -2.41 -42.52
CA LEU A 11 -2.83 -3.46 -41.81
C LEU A 11 -4.26 -3.51 -42.32
N GLY A 12 -4.79 -4.72 -42.57
CA GLY A 12 -6.19 -4.87 -42.96
C GLY A 12 -7.16 -4.51 -41.84
N ASN A 13 -8.38 -4.07 -42.17
CA ASN A 13 -9.41 -3.66 -41.21
C ASN A 13 -9.71 -4.70 -40.10
N LYS A 14 -9.48 -5.99 -40.37
CA LYS A 14 -9.64 -7.06 -39.37
C LYS A 14 -8.66 -6.96 -38.18
N ALA A 15 -7.59 -6.18 -38.31
CA ALA A 15 -6.63 -5.91 -37.24
C ALA A 15 -7.15 -4.87 -36.22
N LEU A 16 -8.20 -4.12 -36.54
CA LEU A 16 -8.77 -3.12 -35.65
C LEU A 16 -9.55 -3.79 -34.51
N LEU A 17 -9.17 -3.48 -33.26
CA LEU A 17 -9.92 -3.89 -32.07
C LEU A 17 -11.16 -3.00 -31.89
N ASN A 18 -12.26 -3.35 -32.54
CA ASN A 18 -13.44 -2.48 -32.68
C ASN A 18 -14.61 -2.79 -31.72
N LYS A 19 -14.36 -3.39 -30.54
CA LYS A 19 -15.42 -3.77 -29.58
C LYS A 19 -16.27 -2.58 -29.11
N PHE A 20 -15.65 -1.43 -28.86
CA PHE A 20 -16.33 -0.25 -28.29
C PHE A 20 -16.63 0.84 -29.32
N ALA A 21 -15.82 0.91 -30.37
CA ALA A 21 -15.93 1.86 -31.44
C ALA A 21 -15.43 1.23 -32.73
N ASP A 22 -16.00 1.64 -33.86
CA ASP A 22 -15.67 1.10 -35.17
C ASP A 22 -15.42 2.22 -36.18
N ILE A 23 -14.72 1.89 -37.25
CA ILE A 23 -14.50 2.78 -38.39
C ILE A 23 -15.04 2.06 -39.62
N SER A 24 -16.06 2.65 -40.24
CA SER A 24 -16.64 2.10 -41.46
C SER A 24 -15.66 2.20 -42.65
N PRO A 25 -15.87 1.46 -43.75
CA PRO A 25 -14.98 1.50 -44.92
C PRO A 25 -14.80 2.89 -45.55
N ASP A 26 -15.78 3.79 -45.38
CA ASP A 26 -15.75 5.19 -45.78
C ASP A 26 -15.10 6.13 -44.74
N GLY A 27 -14.52 5.58 -43.66
CA GLY A 27 -13.74 6.32 -42.67
C GLY A 27 -14.57 6.96 -41.55
N ILE A 28 -15.84 6.60 -41.38
CA ILE A 28 -16.71 7.20 -40.36
C ILE A 28 -16.55 6.47 -39.03
N TYR A 29 -16.12 7.21 -38.00
CA TYR A 29 -16.06 6.71 -36.63
C TYR A 29 -17.47 6.58 -36.04
N THR A 30 -17.77 5.42 -35.45
CA THR A 30 -19.02 5.14 -34.73
C THR A 30 -18.74 4.48 -33.38
N SER A 31 -19.65 4.66 -32.42
CA SER A 31 -19.53 4.03 -31.09
C SER A 31 -20.91 3.82 -30.47
N LYS A 32 -21.11 2.66 -29.83
CA LYS A 32 -22.33 2.36 -29.07
C LYS A 32 -22.43 3.15 -27.76
N ILE A 33 -21.31 3.62 -27.24
CA ILE A 33 -21.26 4.50 -26.07
C ILE A 33 -21.25 5.94 -26.58
N THR A 34 -22.31 6.69 -26.33
CA THR A 34 -22.56 8.00 -26.95
C THR A 34 -21.59 9.09 -26.46
N SER A 35 -21.36 9.19 -25.15
CA SER A 35 -20.48 10.20 -24.56
C SER A 35 -19.00 9.81 -24.57
N LYS A 36 -18.13 10.76 -24.94
CA LYS A 36 -16.67 10.61 -24.84
C LYS A 36 -16.22 10.33 -23.40
N ALA A 37 -16.82 11.00 -22.42
CA ALA A 37 -16.51 10.80 -21.00
C ALA A 37 -16.90 9.38 -20.53
N LYS A 38 -18.06 8.89 -20.97
CA LYS A 38 -18.52 7.53 -20.67
C LYS A 38 -17.62 6.46 -21.30
N ARG A 39 -17.18 6.66 -22.54
CA ARG A 39 -16.19 5.79 -23.20
C ARG A 39 -14.90 5.69 -22.40
N MET A 40 -14.37 6.84 -21.98
CA MET A 40 -13.14 6.90 -21.19
C MET A 40 -13.33 6.21 -19.83
N ALA A 41 -14.45 6.41 -19.14
CA ALA A 41 -14.74 5.74 -17.87
C ALA A 41 -14.80 4.21 -18.00
N VAL A 42 -15.44 3.70 -19.06
CA VAL A 42 -15.49 2.26 -19.35
C VAL A 42 -14.11 1.68 -19.63
N GLN A 43 -13.29 2.37 -20.42
CA GLN A 43 -11.91 1.96 -20.68
C GLN A 43 -11.07 1.95 -19.40
N LEU A 44 -11.16 3.01 -18.58
CA LEU A 44 -10.43 3.09 -17.32
C LEU A 44 -10.89 2.05 -16.30
N GLY A 45 -12.19 1.74 -16.26
CA GLY A 45 -12.74 0.67 -15.42
C GLY A 45 -12.20 -0.72 -15.79
N SER A 46 -11.88 -0.96 -17.06
CA SER A 46 -11.27 -2.23 -17.49
C SER A 46 -9.83 -2.41 -17.00
N LEU A 47 -9.11 -1.33 -16.71
CA LEU A 47 -7.75 -1.35 -16.14
C LEU A 47 -7.76 -1.57 -14.61
N SER A 48 -8.91 -1.39 -13.95
CA SER A 48 -9.01 -1.51 -12.49
C SER A 48 -8.67 -2.91 -11.98
N GLY A 49 -8.98 -3.96 -12.74
CA GLY A 49 -8.63 -5.34 -12.36
C GLY A 49 -7.13 -5.57 -12.24
N GLY A 50 -6.34 -5.07 -13.21
CA GLY A 50 -4.88 -5.16 -13.17
C GLY A 50 -4.28 -4.39 -11.98
N ARG A 51 -4.80 -3.19 -11.70
CA ARG A 51 -4.40 -2.38 -10.55
C ARG A 51 -4.70 -3.05 -9.22
N ILE A 52 -5.87 -3.68 -9.07
CA ILE A 52 -6.24 -4.42 -7.86
C ILE A 52 -5.32 -5.62 -7.66
N ALA A 53 -5.02 -6.38 -8.72
CA ALA A 53 -4.09 -7.50 -8.67
C ALA A 53 -2.67 -7.06 -8.26
N ILE A 54 -2.14 -5.99 -8.88
CA ILE A 54 -0.83 -5.43 -8.50
C ILE A 54 -0.82 -4.99 -7.03
N SER A 55 -1.90 -4.37 -6.57
CA SER A 55 -2.03 -3.92 -5.17
C SER A 55 -1.96 -5.09 -4.20
N GLN A 56 -2.73 -6.15 -4.46
CA GLN A 56 -2.75 -7.37 -3.64
C GLN A 56 -1.38 -8.03 -3.61
N VAL A 57 -0.78 -8.30 -4.78
CA VAL A 57 0.52 -8.97 -4.88
C VAL A 57 1.62 -8.16 -4.21
N SER A 58 1.60 -6.83 -4.34
CA SER A 58 2.56 -5.95 -3.67
C SER A 58 2.43 -6.06 -2.15
N ASN A 59 1.20 -5.97 -1.63
CA ASN A 59 0.95 -6.07 -0.20
C ASN A 59 1.35 -7.43 0.38
N ASP A 60 1.05 -8.52 -0.34
CA ASP A 60 1.40 -9.87 0.08
C ASP A 60 2.93 -10.09 0.05
N CYS A 61 3.63 -9.51 -0.93
CA CYS A 61 5.09 -9.48 -0.95
C CYS A 61 5.63 -8.75 0.29
N ALA A 62 5.10 -7.57 0.61
CA ALA A 62 5.51 -6.81 1.78
C ALA A 62 5.30 -7.58 3.10
N LEU A 63 4.15 -8.25 3.25
CA LEU A 63 3.86 -9.14 4.37
C LEU A 63 4.84 -10.31 4.45
N GLY A 64 5.16 -10.94 3.31
CA GLY A 64 6.11 -12.05 3.23
C GLY A 64 7.53 -11.65 3.65
N VAL A 65 8.07 -10.57 3.10
CA VAL A 65 9.45 -10.13 3.38
C VAL A 65 9.62 -9.57 4.81
N SER A 66 8.62 -8.85 5.31
CA SER A 66 8.64 -8.34 6.69
C SER A 66 8.49 -9.48 7.69
N SER A 67 7.64 -10.47 7.43
CA SER A 67 7.52 -11.70 8.24
C SER A 67 8.85 -12.44 8.37
N GLY A 68 9.53 -12.66 7.24
CA GLY A 68 10.85 -13.28 7.21
C GLY A 68 11.90 -12.50 8.01
N SER A 69 11.85 -11.18 7.93
CA SER A 69 12.75 -10.28 8.66
C SER A 69 12.47 -10.27 10.17
N LEU A 70 11.20 -10.33 10.58
CA LEU A 70 10.79 -10.40 11.98
C LEU A 70 11.20 -11.74 12.62
N ARG A 71 11.08 -12.86 11.90
CA ARG A 71 11.63 -14.16 12.33
C ARG A 71 13.15 -14.10 12.50
N TYR A 72 13.86 -13.52 11.53
CA TYR A 72 15.31 -13.34 11.64
C TYR A 72 15.69 -12.50 12.87
N TRP A 73 14.98 -11.41 13.14
CA TRP A 73 15.21 -10.59 14.33
C TRP A 73 14.96 -11.29 15.65
N ALA A 74 14.07 -12.29 15.69
CA ALA A 74 13.81 -13.08 16.89
C ALA A 74 14.99 -13.97 17.28
N VAL A 75 15.87 -14.33 16.34
CA VAL A 75 17.03 -15.21 16.58
C VAL A 75 18.36 -14.48 16.50
N ARG A 76 18.49 -13.47 15.65
CA ARG A 76 19.72 -12.68 15.51
C ARG A 76 19.97 -11.89 16.78
N LYS A 77 21.13 -12.11 17.39
CA LYS A 77 21.64 -11.31 18.50
C LYS A 77 22.77 -10.41 18.02
N GLN A 78 22.84 -9.21 18.57
CA GLN A 78 23.93 -8.26 18.35
C GLN A 78 23.99 -7.29 19.51
N PHE A 79 25.20 -6.85 19.84
CA PHE A 79 25.52 -5.90 20.91
C PHE A 79 25.23 -6.43 22.32
N LYS A 80 26.22 -6.18 23.19
CA LYS A 80 26.22 -6.67 24.57
C LYS A 80 25.20 -5.92 25.43
N ASN A 81 24.35 -6.66 26.11
CA ASN A 81 23.47 -6.11 27.13
C ASN A 81 24.30 -5.75 28.39
N PRO A 82 24.27 -4.49 28.88
CA PRO A 82 25.05 -4.11 30.06
C PRO A 82 24.71 -4.90 31.33
N LYS A 83 23.44 -5.31 31.47
CA LYS A 83 22.90 -6.01 32.64
C LYS A 83 23.17 -7.51 32.58
N THR A 84 22.79 -8.17 31.49
CA THR A 84 22.91 -9.64 31.39
C THR A 84 24.26 -10.13 30.86
N LYS A 85 25.10 -9.22 30.32
CA LYS A 85 26.36 -9.51 29.63
C LYS A 85 26.25 -10.40 28.38
N LEU A 86 25.05 -10.89 28.05
CA LEU A 86 24.73 -11.59 26.80
C LEU A 86 24.35 -10.60 25.71
N GLU A 87 24.43 -11.03 24.45
CA GLU A 87 23.91 -10.21 23.34
C GLU A 87 22.38 -10.17 23.34
N THR A 88 21.85 -9.02 22.91
CA THR A 88 20.40 -8.79 22.85
C THR A 88 19.86 -9.18 21.47
N ARG A 89 18.67 -9.76 21.40
CA ARG A 89 18.05 -10.07 20.10
C ARG A 89 17.68 -8.77 19.38
N LEU A 90 17.78 -8.74 18.06
CA LEU A 90 17.39 -7.56 17.30
C LEU A 90 15.91 -7.20 17.53
N LEU A 91 15.04 -8.19 17.72
CA LEU A 91 13.63 -7.99 18.05
C LEU A 91 13.39 -7.34 19.42
N ASP A 92 14.40 -7.15 20.26
CA ASP A 92 14.24 -6.59 21.60
C ASP A 92 14.53 -5.07 21.65
N TYR A 93 15.06 -4.51 20.56
CA TYR A 93 15.31 -3.07 20.45
C TYR A 93 14.04 -2.32 20.07
N ARG A 94 13.65 -1.33 20.89
CA ARG A 94 12.46 -0.49 20.66
C ARG A 94 12.46 0.20 19.29
N ILE A 95 13.61 0.68 18.83
CA ILE A 95 13.73 1.31 17.52
C ILE A 95 13.34 0.36 16.39
N ASN A 96 13.66 -0.93 16.52
CA ASN A 96 13.31 -1.93 15.51
C ASN A 96 11.79 -2.16 15.45
N HIS A 97 11.09 -2.05 16.58
CA HIS A 97 9.63 -2.09 16.60
C HIS A 97 9.03 -0.95 15.78
N TYR A 98 9.51 0.27 16.00
CA TYR A 98 9.03 1.43 15.25
C TYR A 98 9.33 1.33 13.75
N ARG A 99 10.49 0.76 13.37
CA ARG A 99 10.92 0.66 11.97
C ARG A 99 10.15 -0.37 11.14
N LEU A 100 9.95 -1.58 11.65
CA LEU A 100 9.40 -2.70 10.86
C LEU A 100 8.08 -3.25 11.39
N ILE A 101 7.85 -3.28 12.71
CA ILE A 101 6.57 -3.81 13.25
C ILE A 101 5.42 -2.88 12.86
N THR A 102 5.63 -1.56 12.82
CA THR A 102 4.62 -0.60 12.30
C THR A 102 4.27 -0.86 10.84
N LYS A 103 5.28 -1.15 10.00
CA LYS A 103 5.10 -1.48 8.57
C LYS A 103 4.35 -2.81 8.41
N PHE A 104 4.72 -3.82 9.19
CA PHE A 104 4.00 -5.10 9.23
C PHE A 104 2.54 -4.90 9.62
N ALA A 105 2.26 -4.14 10.69
CA ALA A 105 0.89 -3.83 11.12
C ALA A 105 0.09 -3.10 10.02
N ARG A 106 0.71 -2.13 9.35
CA ARG A 106 0.12 -1.44 8.20
C ARG A 106 -0.27 -2.41 7.08
N HIS A 107 0.63 -3.29 6.68
CA HIS A 107 0.37 -4.25 5.61
C HIS A 107 -0.68 -5.30 6.00
N PHE A 108 -0.81 -5.63 7.29
CA PHE A 108 -1.88 -6.49 7.78
C PHE A 108 -3.24 -5.81 7.67
N VAL A 109 -3.35 -4.54 8.08
CA VAL A 109 -4.57 -3.74 7.90
C VAL A 109 -4.89 -3.54 6.42
N GLN A 110 -3.88 -3.28 5.58
CA GLN A 110 -4.04 -3.17 4.12
C GLN A 110 -4.54 -4.47 3.50
N HIS A 111 -4.08 -5.65 3.96
CA HIS A 111 -4.57 -6.93 3.45
C HIS A 111 -6.07 -7.11 3.67
N ILE A 112 -6.57 -6.79 4.87
CA ILE A 112 -8.01 -6.81 5.16
C ILE A 112 -8.76 -5.72 4.37
N GLY A 113 -8.16 -4.54 4.20
CA GLY A 113 -8.75 -3.52 3.31
C GLY A 113 -8.88 -4.00 1.86
N MET A 114 -7.91 -4.77 1.37
CA MET A 114 -7.91 -5.32 0.02
C MET A 114 -9.02 -6.35 -0.19
N THR A 115 -9.38 -7.17 0.80
CA THR A 115 -10.52 -8.09 0.65
C THR A 115 -11.78 -7.32 0.32
N LYS A 116 -11.97 -6.14 0.95
CA LYS A 116 -13.09 -5.26 0.64
C LYS A 116 -13.02 -4.64 -0.76
N VAL A 117 -11.82 -4.30 -1.23
CA VAL A 117 -11.61 -3.83 -2.61
C VAL A 117 -11.95 -4.92 -3.63
N VAL A 118 -11.62 -6.18 -3.34
CA VAL A 118 -11.99 -7.33 -4.18
C VAL A 118 -13.51 -7.53 -4.21
N ASP A 119 -14.21 -7.39 -3.08
CA ASP A 119 -15.68 -7.43 -3.08
C ASP A 119 -16.30 -6.38 -4.02
N PHE A 120 -15.75 -5.16 -4.04
CA PHE A 120 -16.21 -4.10 -4.92
C PHE A 120 -15.91 -4.39 -6.39
N TRP A 121 -14.79 -5.04 -6.68
CA TRP A 121 -14.46 -5.53 -8.02
C TRP A 121 -15.46 -6.59 -8.48
N ASP A 122 -15.80 -7.54 -7.62
CA ASP A 122 -16.80 -8.57 -7.92
C ASP A 122 -18.20 -7.95 -8.14
N GLU A 123 -18.59 -6.94 -7.36
CA GLU A 123 -19.83 -6.19 -7.63
C GLU A 123 -19.79 -5.48 -8.99
N TYR A 124 -18.65 -4.85 -9.33
CA TYR A 124 -18.48 -4.22 -10.65
C TYR A 124 -18.61 -5.23 -11.79
N LEU A 125 -17.99 -6.41 -11.67
CA LEU A 125 -18.03 -7.45 -12.69
C LEU A 125 -19.44 -8.02 -12.91
N LYS A 126 -20.28 -8.09 -11.86
CA LYS A 126 -21.70 -8.48 -12.00
C LYS A 126 -22.48 -7.53 -12.91
N GLY A 127 -22.06 -6.27 -13.02
CA GLY A 127 -22.64 -5.28 -13.94
C GLY A 127 -22.16 -5.40 -15.39
N GLY A 128 -21.23 -6.33 -15.68
CA GLY A 128 -20.61 -6.54 -16.99
C GLY A 128 -19.28 -5.80 -17.15
N LEU A 129 -18.25 -6.50 -17.63
CA LEU A 129 -16.98 -5.87 -17.95
C LEU A 129 -17.09 -5.09 -19.27
N GLY A 130 -16.71 -3.80 -19.23
CA GLY A 130 -16.82 -2.94 -20.40
C GLY A 130 -18.20 -2.32 -20.60
N THR A 131 -19.10 -2.42 -19.61
CA THR A 131 -20.37 -1.69 -19.55
C THR A 131 -20.29 -0.61 -18.48
N GLU A 132 -20.85 0.56 -18.78
CA GLU A 132 -21.00 1.61 -17.77
C GLU A 132 -22.04 1.16 -16.74
N ASN A 133 -21.68 1.19 -15.48
CA ASN A 133 -22.58 0.90 -14.36
C ASN A 133 -22.28 1.83 -13.17
N LYS A 134 -23.14 1.79 -12.14
CA LYS A 134 -23.03 2.64 -10.94
C LYS A 134 -21.66 2.52 -10.23
N MET A 135 -20.95 1.41 -10.39
CA MET A 135 -19.65 1.14 -9.76
C MET A 135 -18.46 1.61 -10.60
N THR A 136 -18.65 2.01 -11.87
CA THR A 136 -17.52 2.28 -12.81
C THR A 136 -16.60 3.40 -12.31
N SER A 137 -17.15 4.52 -11.85
CA SER A 137 -16.31 5.61 -11.30
C SER A 137 -15.70 5.24 -9.96
N PHE A 138 -16.46 4.52 -9.11
CA PHE A 138 -15.96 4.12 -7.80
C PHE A 138 -14.83 3.10 -7.89
N ILE A 139 -14.93 2.10 -8.77
CA ILE A 139 -13.87 1.11 -8.96
C ILE A 139 -12.61 1.76 -9.52
N HIS A 140 -12.76 2.77 -10.38
CA HIS A 140 -11.63 3.58 -10.84
C HIS A 140 -10.99 4.38 -9.70
N LEU A 141 -11.78 5.02 -8.83
CA LEU A 141 -11.29 5.73 -7.65
C LEU A 141 -10.50 4.79 -6.74
N ILE A 142 -11.12 3.70 -6.29
CA ILE A 142 -10.53 2.83 -5.26
C ILE A 142 -9.31 2.10 -5.81
N SER A 143 -9.36 1.56 -7.04
CA SER A 143 -8.20 0.90 -7.65
C SER A 143 -7.02 1.86 -7.87
N SER A 144 -7.28 3.14 -8.16
CA SER A 144 -6.23 4.14 -8.38
C SER A 144 -5.52 4.50 -7.08
N VAL A 145 -6.27 4.77 -6.00
CA VAL A 145 -5.66 5.09 -4.70
C VAL A 145 -4.97 3.88 -4.08
N THR A 146 -5.60 2.71 -4.14
CA THR A 146 -5.06 1.48 -3.57
C THR A 146 -3.77 1.06 -4.26
N LYS A 147 -3.71 1.06 -5.61
CA LYS A 147 -2.48 0.76 -6.34
C LYS A 147 -1.37 1.72 -5.98
N SER A 148 -1.67 3.02 -5.94
CA SER A 148 -0.66 4.03 -5.64
C SER A 148 -0.07 3.86 -4.25
N VAL A 149 -0.93 3.81 -3.23
CA VAL A 149 -0.49 3.75 -1.83
C VAL A 149 0.19 2.42 -1.52
N LEU A 150 -0.39 1.27 -1.91
CA LEU A 150 0.17 -0.03 -1.55
C LEU A 150 1.51 -0.30 -2.24
N THR A 151 1.71 0.17 -3.47
CA THR A 151 2.99 -0.03 -4.17
C THR A 151 4.10 0.84 -3.58
N TRP A 152 3.81 2.08 -3.18
CA TRP A 152 4.76 2.90 -2.42
C TRP A 152 5.13 2.26 -1.08
N THR A 153 4.13 1.87 -0.27
CA THR A 153 4.40 1.30 1.06
C THR A 153 5.08 -0.05 0.98
N THR A 154 4.80 -0.84 -0.06
CA THR A 154 5.48 -2.12 -0.33
C THR A 154 6.96 -1.92 -0.64
N PHE A 155 7.30 -0.97 -1.52
CA PHE A 155 8.69 -0.68 -1.85
C PHE A 155 9.48 -0.29 -0.60
N ASP A 156 8.92 0.61 0.21
CA ASP A 156 9.53 1.04 1.48
C ASP A 156 9.71 -0.13 2.45
N THR A 157 8.71 -1.01 2.57
CA THR A 157 8.78 -2.19 3.45
C THR A 157 9.80 -3.22 2.95
N CYS A 158 9.92 -3.43 1.64
CA CYS A 158 10.93 -4.32 1.06
C CYS A 158 12.35 -3.76 1.29
N SER A 159 12.55 -2.46 1.08
CA SER A 159 13.83 -1.80 1.34
C SER A 159 14.19 -1.83 2.83
N GLU A 160 13.23 -1.58 3.72
CA GLU A 160 13.42 -1.68 5.17
C GLU A 160 13.72 -3.12 5.60
N SER A 161 13.02 -4.10 5.04
CA SER A 161 13.25 -5.53 5.32
C SER A 161 14.66 -5.95 4.90
N ARG A 162 15.17 -5.46 3.77
CA ARG A 162 16.56 -5.70 3.36
C ARG A 162 17.56 -5.13 4.36
N GLN A 163 17.33 -3.90 4.82
CA GLN A 163 18.18 -3.25 5.82
C GLN A 163 18.07 -3.95 7.20
N ALA A 164 16.90 -4.48 7.53
CA ALA A 164 16.63 -5.22 8.76
C ALA A 164 17.49 -6.50 8.86
N LEU A 165 17.80 -7.14 7.74
CA LEU A 165 18.69 -8.30 7.69
C LEU A 165 20.19 -7.95 7.79
N GLY A 166 20.54 -6.66 7.85
CA GLY A 166 21.93 -6.19 7.89
C GLY A 166 22.71 -6.60 6.63
N GLY A 167 23.99 -6.93 6.78
CA GLY A 167 24.84 -7.35 5.66
C GLY A 167 24.32 -8.59 4.90
N LEU A 168 23.68 -9.52 5.61
CA LEU A 168 23.08 -10.70 4.98
C LEU A 168 21.91 -10.33 4.06
N GLY A 169 21.23 -9.21 4.30
CA GLY A 169 20.18 -8.71 3.41
C GLY A 169 20.66 -8.37 2.00
N PHE A 170 21.96 -8.13 1.81
CA PHE A 170 22.55 -7.89 0.49
C PHE A 170 22.80 -9.17 -0.30
N SER A 171 22.88 -10.32 0.37
CA SER A 171 23.13 -11.60 -0.30
C SER A 171 21.96 -11.98 -1.22
N SER A 172 22.27 -12.42 -2.44
CA SER A 172 21.30 -12.90 -3.41
C SER A 172 20.50 -14.11 -2.90
N TYR A 173 21.05 -14.90 -1.97
CA TYR A 173 20.34 -16.04 -1.36
C TYR A 173 19.16 -15.62 -0.48
N ASN A 174 19.06 -14.33 -0.14
CA ASN A 174 17.92 -13.80 0.58
C ASN A 174 16.82 -13.23 -0.34
N GLY A 175 17.02 -13.20 -1.66
CA GLY A 175 16.01 -12.86 -2.66
C GLY A 175 15.52 -11.39 -2.69
N LEU A 176 15.85 -10.58 -1.67
CA LEU A 176 15.40 -9.19 -1.57
C LEU A 176 16.02 -8.29 -2.65
N GLY A 177 17.27 -8.54 -3.05
CA GLY A 177 17.93 -7.79 -4.12
C GLY A 177 17.21 -7.91 -5.47
N SER A 178 16.64 -9.08 -5.77
CA SER A 178 15.84 -9.30 -6.98
C SER A 178 14.37 -8.90 -6.84
N ALA A 179 13.80 -8.97 -5.63
CA ALA A 179 12.40 -8.63 -5.39
C ALA A 179 12.15 -7.11 -5.44
N ILE A 180 13.06 -6.30 -4.89
CA ILE A 180 12.88 -4.84 -4.81
C ILE A 180 12.69 -4.17 -6.17
N PRO A 181 13.49 -4.45 -7.22
CA PRO A 181 13.27 -3.87 -8.55
C PRO A 181 11.89 -4.19 -9.15
N VAL A 182 11.37 -5.39 -8.90
CA VAL A 182 10.02 -5.79 -9.35
C VAL A 182 8.95 -4.97 -8.61
N MET A 183 9.13 -4.77 -7.30
CA MET A 183 8.21 -3.93 -6.52
C MET A 183 8.31 -2.45 -6.90
N ASP A 184 9.48 -1.97 -7.32
CA ASP A 184 9.65 -0.60 -7.80
C ASP A 184 8.91 -0.35 -9.12
N LEU A 185 8.97 -1.30 -10.05
CA LEU A 185 8.21 -1.27 -11.32
C LEU A 185 6.71 -1.06 -11.08
N ASN A 186 6.16 -1.66 -10.01
CA ASN A 186 4.74 -1.55 -9.68
C ASN A 186 4.27 -0.12 -9.43
N ARG A 187 5.17 0.82 -9.16
CA ARG A 187 4.85 2.24 -8.98
C ARG A 187 4.61 2.99 -10.30
N THR A 188 4.99 2.40 -11.44
CA THR A 188 4.99 3.07 -12.75
C THR A 188 4.01 2.46 -13.74
N TRP A 189 4.00 1.13 -13.91
CA TRP A 189 3.08 0.49 -14.86
C TRP A 189 1.63 0.52 -14.35
N GLU A 190 0.67 0.26 -15.24
CA GLU A 190 -0.77 0.36 -14.96
C GLU A 190 -1.22 1.75 -14.46
N GLY A 191 -0.43 2.78 -14.78
CA GLY A 191 -0.61 4.18 -14.42
C GLY A 191 0.41 4.62 -13.36
N ASP A 192 1.14 5.71 -13.65
CA ASP A 192 2.02 6.33 -12.67
C ASP A 192 1.24 6.68 -11.40
N ASN A 193 1.80 6.34 -10.23
CA ASN A 193 1.13 6.53 -8.94
C ASN A 193 0.73 7.99 -8.72
N ASN A 194 1.55 8.96 -9.16
CA ASN A 194 1.26 10.37 -8.96
C ASN A 194 0.04 10.82 -9.79
N ILE A 195 -0.06 10.36 -11.03
CA ILE A 195 -1.24 10.60 -11.89
C ILE A 195 -2.49 9.91 -11.34
N LEU A 196 -2.36 8.68 -10.83
CA LEU A 196 -3.48 7.95 -10.24
C LEU A 196 -4.01 8.62 -8.96
N MET A 197 -3.13 9.14 -8.12
CA MET A 197 -3.54 9.94 -6.95
C MET A 197 -4.34 11.18 -7.36
N GLN A 198 -3.95 11.85 -8.45
CA GLN A 198 -4.72 12.99 -8.97
C GLN A 198 -6.11 12.57 -9.48
N GLN A 199 -6.20 11.44 -10.19
CA GLN A 199 -7.48 10.90 -10.67
C GLN A 199 -8.40 10.53 -9.51
N ALA A 200 -7.88 9.87 -8.48
CA ALA A 200 -8.61 9.56 -7.26
C ALA A 200 -9.08 10.85 -6.56
N GLY A 201 -8.20 11.84 -6.41
CA GLY A 201 -8.53 13.14 -5.80
C GLY A 201 -9.69 13.86 -6.50
N LYS A 202 -9.75 13.85 -7.84
CA LYS A 202 -10.88 14.42 -8.60
C LYS A 202 -12.20 13.74 -8.27
N LEU A 203 -12.20 12.41 -8.18
CA LEU A 203 -13.41 11.65 -7.86
C LEU A 203 -13.81 11.79 -6.38
N ILE A 204 -12.85 11.97 -5.47
CA ILE A 204 -13.13 12.32 -4.07
C ILE A 204 -13.85 13.68 -3.99
N LEU A 205 -13.34 14.71 -4.67
CA LEU A 205 -14.01 16.03 -4.71
C LEU A 205 -15.36 15.99 -5.44
N GLN A 206 -15.52 15.12 -6.43
CA GLN A 206 -16.82 14.91 -7.07
C GLN A 206 -17.88 14.44 -6.06
N ASN A 207 -17.51 13.61 -5.08
CA ASN A 207 -18.44 13.18 -4.03
C ASN A 207 -18.86 14.32 -3.10
N LEU A 208 -17.95 15.24 -2.79
CA LEU A 208 -18.30 16.47 -2.08
C LEU A 208 -19.29 17.31 -2.90
N SER A 209 -19.04 17.50 -4.20
CA SER A 209 -19.96 18.22 -5.10
C SER A 209 -21.31 17.52 -5.24
N ASN A 210 -21.34 16.19 -5.29
CA ASN A 210 -22.57 15.42 -5.34
C ASN A 210 -23.41 15.66 -4.07
N LEU A 211 -22.77 15.69 -2.91
CA LEU A 211 -23.44 15.96 -1.64
C LEU A 211 -24.11 17.34 -1.61
N PHE A 212 -23.42 18.39 -2.07
CA PHE A 212 -24.00 19.74 -2.20
C PHE A 212 -25.11 19.86 -3.24
N THR A 213 -25.19 18.93 -4.19
CA THR A 213 -26.18 18.94 -5.27
C THR A 213 -27.23 17.83 -5.11
N GLU A 214 -27.31 17.23 -3.93
CA GLU A 214 -28.23 16.15 -3.57
C GLU A 214 -28.18 14.95 -4.54
N LYS A 215 -27.02 14.73 -5.16
CA LYS A 215 -26.74 13.56 -5.99
C LYS A 215 -26.20 12.42 -5.14
N PRO A 216 -26.45 11.16 -5.52
CA PRO A 216 -25.86 10.02 -4.85
C PRO A 216 -24.33 10.12 -4.78
N VAL A 217 -23.78 9.85 -3.60
CA VAL A 217 -22.34 9.67 -3.40
C VAL A 217 -21.94 8.22 -3.69
N MET A 218 -20.68 8.02 -4.05
CA MET A 218 -20.07 6.72 -4.24
C MET A 218 -20.03 5.94 -2.91
N PRO A 219 -19.92 4.60 -2.95
CA PRO A 219 -19.70 3.80 -1.74
C PRO A 219 -18.53 4.32 -0.91
N THR A 220 -18.57 4.10 0.41
CA THR A 220 -17.54 4.51 1.41
C THR A 220 -17.50 5.99 1.77
N PHE A 221 -18.35 6.82 1.17
CA PHE A 221 -18.47 8.26 1.46
C PHE A 221 -19.55 8.61 2.50
N ASP A 222 -20.14 7.64 3.19
CA ASP A 222 -21.20 7.85 4.19
C ASP A 222 -20.78 8.74 5.37
N PHE A 223 -19.47 8.94 5.56
CA PHE A 223 -18.90 9.81 6.58
C PHE A 223 -18.89 11.29 6.18
N LEU A 224 -18.97 11.58 4.88
CA LEU A 224 -18.89 12.93 4.36
C LEU A 224 -20.24 13.62 4.55
N LYS A 225 -20.21 14.80 5.18
CA LYS A 225 -21.39 15.64 5.41
C LYS A 225 -21.23 16.96 4.67
N THR A 226 -22.33 17.69 4.47
CA THR A 226 -22.34 18.99 3.79
C THR A 226 -21.59 20.05 4.59
N GLU A 227 -21.65 19.94 5.91
CA GLU A 227 -20.93 20.80 6.85
C GLU A 227 -19.52 20.28 7.05
N MET A 228 -18.54 21.19 6.99
CA MET A 228 -17.18 20.89 7.39
C MET A 228 -17.18 20.61 8.90
N PRO A 229 -16.55 19.51 9.37
CA PRO A 229 -16.56 19.20 10.80
C PRO A 229 -15.74 20.23 11.59
N GLU A 230 -16.22 20.55 12.78
CA GLU A 230 -15.48 21.36 13.75
C GLU A 230 -14.42 20.50 14.46
N ALA A 231 -13.34 21.15 14.90
CA ALA A 231 -12.30 20.49 15.65
C ALA A 231 -12.75 20.30 17.11
N GLU A 232 -13.12 19.07 17.45
CA GLU A 232 -13.43 18.71 18.84
C GLU A 232 -12.17 18.23 19.58
N PRO A 233 -12.00 18.61 20.87
CA PRO A 233 -10.95 18.05 21.70
C PRO A 233 -11.05 16.52 21.79
N TYR A 234 -9.95 15.83 21.57
CA TYR A 234 -9.93 14.37 21.73
C TYR A 234 -9.88 13.98 23.21
N LEU A 235 -10.92 13.29 23.68
CA LEU A 235 -11.07 12.89 25.09
C LEU A 235 -10.93 11.38 25.33
N LYS A 236 -10.79 10.59 24.26
CA LYS A 236 -10.77 9.12 24.32
C LYS A 236 -9.36 8.59 24.58
N SER A 237 -9.26 7.30 24.90
CA SER A 237 -7.97 6.62 25.02
C SER A 237 -7.31 6.48 23.65
N PHE A 238 -5.98 6.61 23.57
CA PHE A 238 -5.23 6.27 22.36
C PHE A 238 -5.17 4.76 22.09
N GLY A 239 -5.67 3.91 22.99
CA GLY A 239 -5.89 2.49 22.74
C GLY A 239 -7.27 2.16 22.14
N ASP A 240 -8.17 3.14 22.03
CA ASP A 240 -9.51 2.94 21.47
C ASP A 240 -9.51 3.15 19.95
N VAL A 241 -9.61 2.06 19.20
CA VAL A 241 -9.59 2.07 17.73
C VAL A 241 -10.74 2.89 17.13
N MET A 242 -11.89 2.98 17.80
CA MET A 242 -13.03 3.78 17.34
C MET A 242 -12.76 5.27 17.50
N GLY A 243 -12.16 5.68 18.63
CA GLY A 243 -11.69 7.06 18.81
C GLY A 243 -10.64 7.46 17.77
N LEU A 244 -9.69 6.58 17.46
CA LEU A 244 -8.70 6.85 16.41
C LEU A 244 -9.37 6.96 15.01
N LEU A 245 -10.41 6.18 14.73
CA LEU A 245 -11.20 6.31 13.50
C LEU A 245 -11.94 7.65 13.41
N GLU A 246 -12.40 8.20 14.54
CA GLU A 246 -13.01 9.53 14.57
C GLU A 246 -12.00 10.62 14.18
N LEU A 247 -10.76 10.55 14.70
CA LEU A 247 -9.69 11.45 14.27
C LEU A 247 -9.39 11.31 12.77
N LEU A 248 -9.25 10.08 12.25
CA LEU A 248 -9.01 9.88 10.81
C LEU A 248 -10.20 10.35 9.95
N THR A 249 -11.42 10.23 10.46
CA THR A 249 -12.64 10.73 9.79
C THR A 249 -12.66 12.25 9.78
N TYR A 250 -12.33 12.91 10.89
CA TYR A 250 -12.15 14.36 10.95
C TYR A 250 -11.11 14.81 9.93
N ARG A 251 -9.92 14.20 9.91
CA ARG A 251 -8.85 14.52 8.95
C ARG A 251 -9.30 14.39 7.51
N ALA A 252 -9.93 13.27 7.15
CA ALA A 252 -10.41 13.04 5.79
C ALA A 252 -11.46 14.09 5.39
N SER A 253 -12.49 14.29 6.22
CA SER A 253 -13.56 15.25 5.94
C SER A 253 -13.04 16.69 5.83
N THR A 254 -12.20 17.14 6.76
CA THR A 254 -11.64 18.50 6.75
C THR A 254 -10.79 18.75 5.51
N LEU A 255 -9.87 17.85 5.16
CA LEU A 255 -9.02 18.01 3.98
C LEU A 255 -9.83 17.99 2.67
N ILE A 256 -10.90 17.19 2.61
CA ILE A 256 -11.83 17.16 1.48
C ILE A 256 -12.54 18.51 1.33
N HIS A 257 -13.10 19.04 2.40
CA HIS A 257 -13.78 20.34 2.40
C HIS A 257 -12.83 21.49 2.06
N GLN A 258 -11.68 21.59 2.74
CA GLN A 258 -10.71 22.64 2.49
C GLN A 258 -10.23 22.66 1.04
N THR A 259 -9.96 21.48 0.47
CA THR A 259 -9.55 21.37 -0.94
C THR A 259 -10.69 21.75 -1.89
N GLY A 260 -11.91 21.29 -1.62
CA GLY A 260 -13.09 21.64 -2.39
C GLY A 260 -13.40 23.14 -2.36
N MET A 261 -13.32 23.78 -1.20
CA MET A 261 -13.51 25.23 -1.03
C MET A 261 -12.47 26.02 -1.82
N LYS A 262 -11.17 25.71 -1.66
CA LYS A 262 -10.10 26.40 -2.40
C LYS A 262 -10.30 26.31 -3.92
N LEU A 263 -10.73 25.15 -4.43
CA LEU A 263 -10.99 24.97 -5.85
C LEU A 263 -12.28 25.68 -6.32
N ASN A 264 -13.30 25.76 -5.47
CA ASN A 264 -14.56 26.41 -5.81
C ASN A 264 -14.45 27.94 -5.87
N PHE A 265 -13.64 28.54 -5.00
CA PHE A 265 -13.40 29.99 -4.97
C PHE A 265 -12.29 30.47 -5.91
N ALA A 266 -11.63 29.55 -6.64
CA ALA A 266 -10.61 29.92 -7.60
C ALA A 266 -11.21 30.51 -8.89
N GLU A 267 -10.61 31.59 -9.38
CA GLU A 267 -10.95 32.20 -10.68
C GLU A 267 -10.58 31.26 -11.84
N ASP A 268 -9.32 30.78 -11.85
CA ASP A 268 -8.86 29.74 -12.77
C ASP A 268 -8.79 28.39 -12.05
N LYS A 269 -9.76 27.52 -12.36
CA LYS A 269 -9.84 26.17 -11.78
C LYS A 269 -8.70 25.26 -12.21
N MET A 270 -8.14 25.45 -13.40
CA MET A 270 -7.06 24.62 -13.91
C MET A 270 -5.74 24.98 -13.22
N GLU A 271 -5.44 26.27 -13.12
CA GLU A 271 -4.27 26.75 -12.37
C GLU A 271 -4.37 26.42 -10.88
N ALA A 272 -5.56 26.61 -10.29
CA ALA A 272 -5.78 26.24 -8.89
C ALA A 272 -5.63 24.74 -8.66
N TRP A 273 -6.13 23.89 -9.58
CA TRP A 273 -5.93 22.45 -9.48
C TRP A 273 -4.45 22.09 -9.41
N ASP A 274 -3.63 22.64 -10.30
CA ASP A 274 -2.18 22.41 -10.35
C ASP A 274 -1.49 22.84 -9.04
N LYS A 275 -1.79 24.05 -8.56
CA LYS A 275 -1.27 24.58 -7.27
C LYS A 275 -1.64 23.74 -6.05
N LEU A 276 -2.83 23.13 -6.08
CA LEU A 276 -3.37 22.35 -4.96
C LEU A 276 -2.86 20.90 -4.93
N LEU A 277 -2.20 20.41 -5.99
CA LEU A 277 -1.82 19.00 -6.09
C LEU A 277 -1.03 18.51 -4.87
N ALA A 278 0.10 19.16 -4.57
CA ALA A 278 1.05 18.67 -3.58
C ALA A 278 0.53 18.77 -2.13
N PHE A 279 -0.09 19.88 -1.77
CA PHE A 279 -0.42 20.20 -0.36
C PHE A 279 -1.90 20.09 -0.01
N ASN A 280 -2.75 19.77 -0.98
CA ASN A 280 -4.20 19.63 -0.78
C ASN A 280 -4.70 18.30 -1.34
N THR A 281 -4.56 18.07 -2.65
CA THR A 281 -5.11 16.88 -3.30
C THR A 281 -4.46 15.59 -2.80
N TYR A 282 -3.13 15.57 -2.65
CA TYR A 282 -2.42 14.39 -2.15
C TYR A 282 -2.77 14.05 -0.70
N PRO A 283 -2.59 14.98 0.28
CA PRO A 283 -2.96 14.74 1.67
C PRO A 283 -4.42 14.30 1.83
N MET A 284 -5.35 14.94 1.12
CA MET A 284 -6.77 14.57 1.14
C MET A 284 -7.00 13.13 0.66
N THR A 285 -6.30 12.72 -0.42
CA THR A 285 -6.46 11.39 -1.00
C THR A 285 -5.88 10.31 -0.07
N PHE A 286 -4.72 10.57 0.55
CA PHE A 286 -4.18 9.70 1.61
C PHE A 286 -5.12 9.61 2.81
N ALA A 287 -5.65 10.75 3.27
CA ALA A 287 -6.55 10.78 4.43
C ALA A 287 -7.84 9.99 4.20
N TYR A 288 -8.45 10.11 3.01
CA TYR A 288 -9.58 9.26 2.61
C TYR A 288 -9.22 7.78 2.67
N PHE A 289 -8.07 7.38 2.11
CA PHE A 289 -7.70 5.98 2.03
C PHE A 289 -7.31 5.38 3.37
N ASP A 290 -6.59 6.11 4.22
CA ASP A 290 -6.25 5.65 5.55
C ASP A 290 -7.49 5.40 6.41
N ARG A 291 -8.49 6.30 6.32
CA ARG A 291 -9.79 6.14 6.96
C ARG A 291 -10.52 4.92 6.42
N PHE A 292 -10.58 4.75 5.09
CA PHE A 292 -11.19 3.59 4.46
C PHE A 292 -10.58 2.27 4.95
N LEU A 293 -9.25 2.20 5.04
CA LEU A 293 -8.53 1.03 5.54
C LEU A 293 -8.89 0.73 7.00
N LEU A 294 -8.85 1.73 7.88
CA LEU A 294 -9.18 1.53 9.29
C LEU A 294 -10.65 1.13 9.49
N GLN A 295 -11.59 1.77 8.79
CA GLN A 295 -13.00 1.43 8.85
C GLN A 295 -13.24 -0.02 8.39
N SER A 296 -12.63 -0.43 7.27
CA SER A 296 -12.75 -1.79 6.76
C SER A 296 -12.21 -2.81 7.75
N TYR A 297 -11.09 -2.48 8.40
CA TYR A 297 -10.48 -3.31 9.43
C TYR A 297 -11.35 -3.43 10.69
N ILE A 298 -11.95 -2.33 11.14
CA ILE A 298 -12.90 -2.35 12.27
C ILE A 298 -14.11 -3.23 11.94
N ASN A 299 -14.66 -3.14 10.72
CA ASN A 299 -15.77 -3.98 10.30
C ASN A 299 -15.39 -5.47 10.35
N PHE A 300 -14.16 -5.81 9.92
CA PHE A 300 -13.61 -7.16 10.08
C PHE A 300 -13.54 -7.57 11.56
N LEU A 301 -13.03 -6.72 12.46
CA LEU A 301 -12.97 -7.02 13.90
C LEU A 301 -14.36 -7.23 14.52
N GLN A 302 -15.37 -6.50 14.06
CA GLN A 302 -16.75 -6.66 14.52
C GLN A 302 -17.34 -8.01 14.09
N GLN A 303 -17.01 -8.47 12.88
CA GLN A 303 -17.45 -9.77 12.36
C GLN A 303 -16.62 -10.94 12.87
N PHE A 304 -15.40 -10.69 13.37
CA PHE A 304 -14.54 -11.71 13.94
C PHE A 304 -15.14 -12.27 15.24
N ASN A 305 -15.60 -13.52 15.16
CA ASN A 305 -16.31 -14.26 16.19
C ASN A 305 -15.57 -15.53 16.66
N GLU A 306 -14.30 -15.66 16.31
CA GLU A 306 -13.41 -16.74 16.75
C GLU A 306 -12.86 -16.43 18.17
N ASP A 307 -11.62 -16.82 18.47
CA ASP A 307 -11.08 -16.71 19.82
C ASP A 307 -10.75 -15.26 20.24
N GLN A 308 -11.06 -14.95 21.50
CA GLN A 308 -10.93 -13.61 22.05
C GLN A 308 -9.47 -13.11 22.09
N LYS A 309 -8.49 -13.99 22.28
CA LYS A 309 -7.08 -13.60 22.34
C LYS A 309 -6.59 -13.14 20.97
N THR A 310 -6.94 -13.85 19.90
CA THR A 310 -6.64 -13.43 18.53
C THR A 310 -7.34 -12.12 18.21
N LYS A 311 -8.60 -11.93 18.66
CA LYS A 311 -9.31 -10.65 18.50
C LYS A 311 -8.58 -9.49 19.18
N GLU A 312 -7.99 -9.69 20.35
CA GLU A 312 -7.17 -8.69 21.05
C GLU A 312 -5.89 -8.35 20.27
N VAL A 313 -5.19 -9.36 19.74
CA VAL A 313 -4.00 -9.15 18.90
C VAL A 313 -4.35 -8.42 17.60
N PHE A 314 -5.46 -8.78 16.96
CA PHE A 314 -5.94 -8.10 15.75
C PHE A 314 -6.38 -6.68 16.05
N THR A 315 -7.02 -6.43 17.19
CA THR A 315 -7.35 -5.08 17.63
C THR A 315 -6.10 -4.24 17.81
N LEU A 316 -5.05 -4.81 18.42
CA LEU A 316 -3.76 -4.14 18.60
C LEU A 316 -3.09 -3.74 17.27
N LEU A 317 -3.19 -4.58 16.22
CA LEU A 317 -2.71 -4.23 14.88
C LEU A 317 -3.42 -2.99 14.31
N GLY A 318 -4.74 -2.92 14.45
CA GLY A 318 -5.55 -1.78 14.00
C GLY A 318 -5.23 -0.50 14.76
N VAL A 319 -5.04 -0.60 16.08
CA VAL A 319 -4.60 0.52 16.94
C VAL A 319 -3.22 1.02 16.54
N VAL A 320 -2.21 0.14 16.41
CA VAL A 320 -0.84 0.52 16.03
C VAL A 320 -0.81 1.18 14.65
N TYR A 321 -1.59 0.66 13.69
CA TYR A 321 -1.74 1.29 12.37
C TYR A 321 -2.27 2.71 12.49
N ALA A 322 -3.40 2.90 13.18
CA ALA A 322 -4.03 4.21 13.30
C ALA A 322 -3.14 5.21 14.08
N GLN A 323 -2.51 4.77 15.17
CA GLN A 323 -1.56 5.56 15.94
C GLN A 323 -0.38 6.01 15.08
N LYS A 324 0.19 5.10 14.27
CA LYS A 324 1.31 5.45 13.37
C LYS A 324 0.90 6.50 12.35
N VAL A 325 -0.27 6.36 11.73
CA VAL A 325 -0.82 7.33 10.76
C VAL A 325 -1.02 8.71 11.43
N ILE A 326 -1.58 8.76 12.64
CA ILE A 326 -1.81 10.03 13.35
C ILE A 326 -0.50 10.67 13.79
N VAL A 327 0.50 9.89 14.22
CA VAL A 327 1.83 10.40 14.59
C VAL A 327 2.57 11.00 13.39
N GLU A 328 2.41 10.42 12.20
CA GLU A 328 3.02 10.94 10.96
C GLU A 328 2.43 12.30 10.57
N ASP A 329 1.13 12.50 10.81
CA ASP A 329 0.40 13.74 10.52
C ASP A 329 0.08 14.56 11.77
N ALA A 330 0.89 14.46 12.83
CA ALA A 330 0.57 15.04 14.14
C ALA A 330 0.29 16.56 14.10
N GLU A 331 0.91 17.28 13.16
CA GLU A 331 0.70 18.71 12.98
C GLU A 331 -0.72 19.05 12.47
N PHE A 332 -1.36 18.16 11.72
CA PHE A 332 -2.74 18.36 11.30
C PHE A 332 -3.70 18.33 12.50
N PHE A 333 -3.41 17.49 13.49
CA PHE A 333 -4.29 17.25 14.63
C PHE A 333 -4.15 18.25 15.77
N ARG A 334 -3.43 19.36 15.58
CA ARG A 334 -3.16 20.36 16.63
C ARG A 334 -4.41 21.04 17.18
N ASP A 335 -5.47 21.07 16.39
CA ASP A 335 -6.78 21.60 16.79
C ASP A 335 -7.58 20.60 17.63
N ASN A 336 -7.30 19.29 17.52
CA ASN A 336 -7.93 18.23 18.32
C ASN A 336 -7.08 17.80 19.52
N LEU A 337 -5.75 17.88 19.39
CA LEU A 337 -4.76 17.31 20.30
C LEU A 337 -3.77 18.37 20.77
N THR A 338 -3.62 18.47 22.09
CA THR A 338 -2.57 19.29 22.71
C THR A 338 -1.16 18.71 22.44
N ARG A 339 -0.11 19.50 22.72
CA ARG A 339 1.29 19.01 22.64
C ARG A 339 1.49 17.77 23.51
N SER A 340 1.01 17.82 24.76
CA SER A 340 1.11 16.70 25.69
C SER A 340 0.43 15.45 25.15
N GLN A 341 -0.78 15.57 24.62
CA GLN A 341 -1.51 14.44 24.05
C GLN A 341 -0.82 13.81 22.83
N ILE A 342 -0.12 14.61 22.01
CA ILE A 342 0.69 14.09 20.91
C ILE A 342 1.89 13.29 21.44
N ASP A 343 2.52 13.73 22.53
CA ASP A 343 3.61 12.98 23.16
C ASP A 343 3.09 11.71 23.84
N ASP A 344 1.95 11.78 24.52
CA ASP A 344 1.25 10.62 25.09
C ASP A 344 0.88 9.59 24.00
N LEU A 345 0.44 10.04 22.82
CA LEU A 345 0.16 9.18 21.68
C LEU A 345 1.42 8.45 21.19
N LYS A 346 2.57 9.13 21.11
CA LYS A 346 3.85 8.50 20.72
C LYS A 346 4.28 7.45 21.75
N GLU A 347 4.12 7.75 23.04
CA GLU A 347 4.40 6.78 24.11
C GLU A 347 3.47 5.57 24.03
N ASN A 348 2.16 5.79 23.83
CA ASN A 348 1.18 4.73 23.68
C ASN A 348 1.47 3.83 22.47
N LEU A 349 1.90 4.42 21.34
CA LEU A 349 2.36 3.68 20.17
C LEU A 349 3.53 2.76 20.52
N MET A 350 4.55 3.27 21.22
CA MET A 350 5.70 2.48 21.62
C MET A 350 5.34 1.35 22.60
N ASP A 351 4.42 1.60 23.53
CA ASP A 351 3.94 0.58 24.46
C ASP A 351 3.12 -0.51 23.76
N ASN A 352 2.27 -0.14 22.80
CA ASN A 352 1.51 -1.09 22.00
C ASN A 352 2.41 -1.89 21.06
N LEU A 353 3.47 -1.28 20.52
CA LEU A 353 4.50 -1.99 19.77
C LEU A 353 5.25 -3.02 20.62
N LEU A 354 5.50 -2.72 21.91
CA LEU A 354 6.09 -3.69 22.84
C LEU A 354 5.17 -4.87 23.15
N LYS A 355 3.86 -4.65 23.22
CA LYS A 355 2.87 -5.73 23.33
C LYS A 355 2.86 -6.56 22.05
N LEU A 356 2.75 -5.90 20.89
CA LEU A 356 2.66 -6.55 19.58
C LEU A 356 3.90 -7.38 19.24
N ARG A 357 5.10 -6.92 19.65
CA ARG A 357 6.37 -7.66 19.53
C ARG A 357 6.27 -9.10 20.06
N LYS A 358 5.47 -9.37 21.10
CA LYS A 358 5.32 -10.73 21.64
C LYS A 358 4.62 -11.67 20.64
N GLU A 359 3.80 -11.10 19.76
CA GLU A 359 2.92 -11.82 18.85
C GLU A 359 3.47 -11.88 17.41
N VAL A 360 4.38 -10.98 17.02
CA VAL A 360 4.80 -10.84 15.61
C VAL A 360 5.39 -12.12 15.01
N VAL A 361 6.06 -12.96 15.81
CA VAL A 361 6.55 -14.25 15.31
C VAL A 361 5.38 -15.17 14.99
N GLY A 362 4.38 -15.27 15.87
CA GLY A 362 3.16 -16.05 15.62
C GLY A 362 2.37 -15.52 14.42
N LEU A 363 2.18 -14.20 14.34
CA LEU A 363 1.54 -13.54 13.20
C LEU A 363 2.27 -13.81 11.88
N SER A 364 3.60 -13.96 11.90
CA SER A 364 4.40 -14.28 10.71
C SER A 364 4.10 -15.66 10.10
N TYR A 365 3.45 -16.56 10.86
CA TYR A 365 3.03 -17.90 10.41
C TYR A 365 1.57 -17.95 9.95
N LEU A 366 0.78 -16.89 10.14
CA LEU A 366 -0.59 -16.83 9.62
C LEU A 366 -0.63 -16.73 8.10
N LEU A 367 0.45 -16.22 7.51
CA LEU A 367 0.60 -16.12 6.07
C LEU A 367 0.95 -17.51 5.50
N PRO A 368 0.35 -17.93 4.36
CA PRO A 368 0.62 -19.22 3.73
C PRO A 368 1.98 -19.23 3.00
N LEU A 369 3.05 -18.85 3.71
CA LEU A 369 4.41 -18.83 3.21
C LEU A 369 5.00 -20.23 3.25
N THR A 370 5.83 -20.54 2.28
CA THR A 370 6.67 -21.75 2.28
C THR A 370 8.13 -21.37 2.26
N ASP A 371 9.02 -22.27 2.71
CA ASP A 371 10.46 -22.03 2.67
C ASP A 371 11.00 -21.74 1.27
N LYS A 372 10.33 -22.20 0.22
CA LYS A 372 10.67 -21.90 -1.18
C LYS A 372 10.46 -20.43 -1.55
N MET A 373 9.58 -19.73 -0.83
CA MET A 373 9.26 -18.32 -1.04
C MET A 373 10.12 -17.39 -0.17
N GLN A 374 10.97 -17.94 0.70
CA GLN A 374 11.73 -17.17 1.69
C GLN A 374 13.22 -17.18 1.36
N GLY A 375 13.87 -16.07 1.71
CA GLY A 375 15.32 -16.00 1.71
C GLY A 375 15.96 -16.97 2.71
N ALA A 376 17.22 -17.31 2.48
CA ALA A 376 17.99 -18.24 3.31
C ALA A 376 17.86 -17.97 4.82
N VAL A 377 17.96 -16.71 5.25
CA VAL A 377 17.90 -16.34 6.69
C VAL A 377 16.48 -16.13 7.22
N SER A 378 15.47 -16.23 6.35
CA SER A 378 14.08 -15.86 6.61
C SER A 378 13.11 -17.06 6.58
N LYS A 379 13.65 -18.27 6.43
CA LYS A 379 12.91 -19.52 6.46
C LYS A 379 12.12 -19.74 7.76
N LEU A 380 11.16 -20.65 7.69
CA LEU A 380 10.21 -20.96 8.76
C LEU A 380 10.85 -21.75 9.91
N ASP A 381 11.93 -22.48 9.68
CA ASP A 381 12.64 -23.22 10.74
C ASP A 381 13.41 -22.33 11.73
N MET A 382 13.53 -21.03 11.43
CA MET A 382 14.28 -20.03 12.20
C MET A 382 15.75 -20.42 12.45
N LYS A 383 16.38 -21.13 11.49
CA LYS A 383 17.80 -21.53 11.49
C LYS A 383 18.58 -20.75 10.42
N PRO A 384 18.77 -19.44 10.60
CA PRO A 384 19.24 -18.58 9.51
C PRO A 384 20.65 -18.89 9.04
N TYR A 385 21.54 -19.33 9.94
CA TYR A 385 22.95 -19.53 9.62
C TYR A 385 23.19 -20.88 8.95
N GLU A 386 22.53 -21.93 9.44
CA GLU A 386 22.54 -23.25 8.84
C GLU A 386 21.99 -23.18 7.41
N ASN A 387 20.83 -22.54 7.24
CA ASN A 387 20.25 -22.35 5.92
C ASN A 387 21.15 -21.53 5.00
N PHE A 388 21.74 -20.44 5.51
CA PHE A 388 22.64 -19.62 4.71
C PHE A 388 23.89 -20.39 4.26
N LEU A 389 24.48 -21.18 5.16
CA LEU A 389 25.62 -22.03 4.84
C LEU A 389 25.26 -23.10 3.79
N ASP A 390 24.12 -23.78 3.97
CA ASP A 390 23.58 -24.74 3.00
C ASP A 390 23.45 -24.13 1.59
N PHE A 391 22.96 -22.89 1.48
CA PHE A 391 22.86 -22.19 0.20
C PHE A 391 24.23 -21.88 -0.42
N VAL A 392 25.20 -21.46 0.40
CA VAL A 392 26.56 -21.15 -0.06
C VAL A 392 27.26 -22.42 -0.53
N GLU A 393 27.18 -23.53 0.21
CA GLU A 393 27.83 -24.80 -0.12
C GLU A 393 27.30 -25.45 -1.39
N ARG A 394 26.00 -25.28 -1.66
CA ARG A 394 25.33 -25.73 -2.89
C ARG A 394 25.57 -24.82 -4.08
N SER A 395 26.15 -23.64 -3.88
CA SER A 395 26.37 -22.70 -4.98
C SER A 395 27.42 -23.23 -5.97
N GLU A 396 27.17 -23.06 -7.26
CA GLU A 396 27.96 -23.69 -8.33
C GLU A 396 29.38 -23.11 -8.49
N ARG A 397 29.69 -21.98 -7.84
CA ARG A 397 31.00 -21.29 -7.92
C ARG A 397 32.07 -21.93 -7.03
N LYS A 398 32.23 -23.25 -7.09
CA LYS A 398 33.46 -23.91 -6.63
C LYS A 398 34.48 -23.82 -7.75
N ILE A 399 35.16 -22.67 -7.85
CA ILE A 399 36.29 -22.50 -8.76
C ILE A 399 37.53 -22.98 -8.00
N SER A 400 38.14 -24.09 -8.42
CA SER A 400 39.55 -24.33 -8.09
C SER A 400 40.38 -23.33 -8.86
N ILE A 401 41.15 -22.55 -8.13
CA ILE A 401 42.13 -21.63 -8.68
C ILE A 401 43.43 -22.42 -8.76
N ASP A 402 43.88 -22.74 -9.97
CA ASP A 402 45.24 -23.24 -10.17
C ASP A 402 46.17 -22.02 -10.31
N ILE A 403 47.25 -21.99 -9.54
CA ILE A 403 48.25 -20.92 -9.62
C ILE A 403 49.33 -21.42 -10.58
N ASP A 404 49.11 -21.20 -11.88
CA ASP A 404 50.13 -21.43 -12.90
C ASP A 404 50.52 -20.05 -13.51
N GLY A 405 51.38 -19.31 -12.79
CA GLY A 405 51.80 -17.94 -13.13
C GLY A 405 50.89 -16.80 -12.61
N ASP A 406 50.98 -15.61 -13.25
CA ASP A 406 50.38 -14.33 -12.81
C ASP A 406 48.86 -14.16 -13.11
N ILE A 407 48.17 -15.18 -13.66
CA ILE A 407 46.75 -15.09 -14.05
C ILE A 407 45.97 -16.25 -13.46
N LEU A 408 44.93 -15.93 -12.67
CA LEU A 408 44.02 -16.92 -12.09
C LEU A 408 43.11 -17.49 -13.18
N ILE A 409 43.37 -18.71 -13.63
CA ILE A 409 42.50 -19.43 -14.57
C ILE A 409 41.47 -20.23 -13.77
N PRO A 410 40.16 -20.01 -13.97
CA PRO A 410 39.15 -20.89 -13.38
C PRO A 410 39.31 -22.29 -13.96
N SER A 411 39.65 -23.30 -13.16
CA SER A 411 39.66 -24.68 -13.66
C SER A 411 38.24 -25.06 -14.06
N SER A 412 38.01 -25.37 -15.33
CA SER A 412 36.76 -25.96 -15.79
C SER A 412 36.51 -27.30 -15.07
N ARG A 413 35.27 -27.52 -14.61
CA ARG A 413 34.81 -28.77 -13.98
C ARG A 413 35.10 -30.01 -14.80
#